data_AF-A0A1F5R9U2-F1
#
_entry.id   AF-A0A1F5R9U2-F1
#
_cell.length_a   1.000
_cell.length_b   1.000
_cell.length_c   1.000
_cell.angle_alpha   90.00
_cell.angle_beta   90.00
_cell.angle_gamma   90.00
#
_symmetry.space_group_name_H-M   'P 1'
#
loop_
_entity.id
_entity.type
_entity.pdbx_description
1 polymer ?
#
loop_
_entity_poly.entity_id
_entity_poly.type
_entity_poly.pdbx_seq_one_letter_code
_entity_poly.pdbx_strand_id
1 'polypeptide(L)'
;MLHPPASVPRPGLPWPLAPWALLPWLASIGWGWWQTLASQLGQVSIGAGAGAARALAVGLAVALLARVAGFIAESGFYVLWWRARGSHIPFWRLSSWIAALSAADLLAMSLGRLAERHGGALPLVLAPLAGASLLRSQVPGLDAGLWVGFGSLGLLAAARVALTARAQAVALDRRIAAPLALTAGAWLASRVALWWIVDLARGMSPLG
;
A
#
# COMPACT_ATOMS: atom_id res chain seq x y z
N MET A 1 18.26 -30.16 40.35
CA MET A 1 17.39 -29.26 39.57
C MET A 1 18.25 -28.60 38.50
N LEU A 2 18.13 -29.02 37.25
CA LEU A 2 18.88 -28.43 36.13
C LEU A 2 18.16 -27.16 35.70
N HIS A 3 18.82 -26.00 35.83
CA HIS A 3 18.35 -24.77 35.21
C HIS A 3 18.21 -25.01 33.70
N PRO A 4 17.05 -24.76 33.08
CA PRO A 4 16.96 -24.76 31.63
C PRO A 4 17.95 -23.70 31.10
N PRO A 5 18.72 -23.99 30.05
CA PRO A 5 19.63 -23.02 29.46
C PRO A 5 18.82 -21.78 29.07
N ALA A 6 19.36 -20.60 29.37
CA ALA A 6 18.81 -19.32 28.96
C ALA A 6 18.45 -19.41 27.48
N SER A 7 17.16 -19.36 27.16
CA SER A 7 16.67 -19.44 25.79
C SER A 7 17.36 -18.33 25.00
N VAL A 8 18.16 -18.71 24.00
CA VAL A 8 18.77 -17.77 23.05
C VAL A 8 17.66 -16.81 22.60
N PRO A 9 17.84 -15.48 22.75
CA PRO A 9 16.84 -14.53 22.30
C PRO A 9 16.52 -14.83 20.85
N ARG A 10 15.31 -15.29 20.57
CA ARG A 10 14.88 -15.49 19.18
C ARG A 10 15.03 -14.15 18.47
N PRO A 11 15.72 -14.07 17.33
CA PRO A 11 15.87 -12.81 16.62
C PRO A 11 14.48 -12.27 16.27
N GLY A 12 14.05 -11.26 17.02
CA GLY A 12 12.78 -10.58 16.78
C GLY A 12 12.96 -9.56 15.66
N LEU A 13 11.92 -9.36 14.85
CA LEU A 13 11.87 -8.30 13.85
C LEU A 13 12.33 -6.97 14.48
N PRO A 14 13.41 -6.32 14.01
CA PRO A 14 13.81 -5.02 14.51
C PRO A 14 12.75 -3.96 14.19
N TRP A 15 12.76 -2.84 14.91
CA TRP A 15 11.98 -1.68 14.48
C TRP A 15 12.53 -1.17 13.13
N PRO A 16 11.69 -0.65 12.23
CA PRO A 16 12.15 -0.13 10.94
C PRO A 16 13.04 1.11 11.08
N LEU A 17 12.89 1.82 12.20
CA LEU A 17 13.59 3.05 12.56
C LEU A 17 13.91 3.04 14.05
N ALA A 18 14.79 3.94 14.49
CA ALA A 18 14.99 4.18 15.91
C ALA A 18 13.66 4.62 16.58
N PRO A 19 13.38 4.21 17.84
CA PRO A 19 12.09 4.50 18.50
C PRO A 19 11.70 5.98 18.50
N TRP A 20 12.67 6.88 18.68
CA TRP A 20 12.45 8.32 18.68
C TRP A 20 12.07 8.89 17.30
N ALA A 21 12.51 8.23 16.21
CA ALA A 21 12.21 8.63 14.84
C ALA A 21 10.92 7.99 14.31
N LEU A 22 10.41 6.94 14.97
CA LEU A 22 9.26 6.18 14.49
C LEU A 22 7.98 7.00 14.45
N LEU A 23 7.64 7.71 15.53
CA LEU A 23 6.42 8.51 15.58
C LEU A 23 6.44 9.69 14.58
N PRO A 24 7.52 10.51 14.51
CA PRO A 24 7.63 11.54 13.48
C PRO A 24 7.51 11.00 12.06
N TRP A 25 8.11 9.83 11.80
CA TRP A 25 8.01 9.17 10.49
C TRP A 25 6.59 8.71 10.18
N LEU A 26 5.91 8.03 11.10
CA LEU A 26 4.52 7.59 10.88
C LEU A 26 3.58 8.79 10.70
N ALA A 27 3.82 9.88 11.43
CA ALA A 27 3.09 11.13 11.26
C ALA A 27 3.32 11.74 9.86
N SER A 28 4.54 11.71 9.33
CA SER A 28 4.84 12.21 7.98
C SER A 28 4.19 11.36 6.88
N ILE A 29 4.13 10.03 7.06
CA ILE A 29 3.36 9.13 6.17
C ILE A 29 1.88 9.46 6.21
N GLY A 30 1.29 9.62 7.41
CA GLY A 30 -0.11 10.00 7.58
C GLY A 30 -0.43 11.34 6.93
N TRP A 31 0.45 12.32 7.08
CA TRP A 31 0.35 13.61 6.40
C TRP A 31 0.43 13.48 4.87
N GLY A 32 1.33 12.65 4.36
CA GLY A 32 1.43 12.36 2.93
C GLY A 32 0.16 11.73 2.35
N TRP A 33 -0.48 10.82 3.09
CA TRP A 33 -1.77 10.25 2.70
C TRP A 33 -2.86 11.31 2.68
N TRP A 34 -2.94 12.14 3.73
CA TRP A 34 -3.89 13.25 3.80
C TRP A 34 -3.77 14.16 2.58
N GLN A 35 -2.56 14.63 2.27
CA GLN A 35 -2.30 15.51 1.12
C GLN A 35 -2.69 14.88 -0.21
N THR A 36 -2.40 13.59 -0.37
CA THR A 36 -2.75 12.86 -1.60
C THR A 36 -4.27 12.72 -1.76
N LEU A 37 -4.96 12.27 -0.71
CA LEU A 37 -6.42 12.13 -0.72
C LEU A 37 -7.12 13.48 -0.91
N ALA A 38 -6.63 14.53 -0.26
CA ALA A 38 -7.15 15.88 -0.42
C ALA A 38 -7.01 16.37 -1.88
N SER A 39 -5.86 16.11 -2.51
CA SER A 39 -5.66 16.46 -3.92
C SER A 39 -6.60 15.70 -4.87
N GLN A 40 -6.84 14.41 -4.61
CA GLN A 40 -7.72 13.57 -5.43
C GLN A 40 -9.19 13.98 -5.28
N LEU A 41 -9.66 14.21 -4.05
CA LEU A 41 -11.03 14.65 -3.80
C LEU A 41 -11.28 16.08 -4.29
N GLY A 42 -10.28 16.96 -4.18
CA GLY A 42 -10.36 18.33 -4.68
C GLY A 42 -10.51 18.43 -6.20
N GLN A 43 -9.95 17.48 -6.96
CA GLN A 43 -10.14 17.39 -8.40
C GLN A 43 -11.58 16.98 -8.78
N VAL A 44 -12.25 16.19 -7.93
CA VAL A 44 -13.63 15.73 -8.15
C VAL A 44 -14.67 16.80 -7.78
N SER A 45 -14.32 17.76 -6.92
CA SER A 45 -15.26 18.78 -6.42
C SER A 45 -15.24 20.11 -7.17
N ILE A 46 -14.47 20.24 -8.26
CA ILE A 46 -14.46 21.45 -9.10
C ILE A 46 -15.88 21.64 -9.66
N GLY A 47 -16.62 22.63 -9.11
CA GLY A 47 -18.00 22.95 -9.47
C GLY A 47 -19.06 22.66 -8.39
N ALA A 48 -18.69 22.16 -7.22
CA ALA A 48 -19.64 21.85 -6.15
C ALA A 48 -19.93 23.09 -5.25
N GLY A 49 -21.21 23.41 -5.05
CA GLY A 49 -21.68 24.59 -4.29
C GLY A 49 -21.36 24.56 -2.79
N ALA A 50 -21.90 25.50 -2.00
CA ALA A 50 -21.52 25.75 -0.59
C ALA A 50 -21.59 24.54 0.37
N GLY A 51 -22.33 23.48 0.06
CA GLY A 51 -22.33 22.21 0.81
C GLY A 51 -21.10 21.31 0.59
N ALA A 52 -20.25 21.64 -0.40
CA ALA A 52 -19.12 20.84 -0.83
C ALA A 52 -18.02 20.71 0.22
N ALA A 53 -17.76 21.76 1.00
CA ALA A 53 -16.66 21.76 1.98
C ALA A 53 -16.85 20.70 3.07
N ARG A 54 -18.08 20.55 3.60
CA ARG A 54 -18.40 19.55 4.61
C ARG A 54 -18.37 18.14 4.02
N ALA A 55 -18.92 17.95 2.82
CA ALA A 55 -18.88 16.67 2.12
C ALA A 55 -17.44 16.22 1.82
N LEU A 56 -16.58 17.16 1.39
CA LEU A 56 -15.16 16.91 1.16
C LEU A 56 -14.42 16.52 2.44
N ALA A 57 -14.66 17.23 3.55
CA ALA A 57 -14.05 16.90 4.84
C ALA A 57 -14.45 15.50 5.32
N VAL A 58 -15.73 15.14 5.20
CA VAL A 58 -16.22 13.79 5.53
C VAL A 58 -15.61 12.75 4.59
N GLY A 59 -15.61 12.99 3.28
CA GLY A 59 -15.01 12.08 2.30
C GLY A 59 -13.52 11.83 2.56
N LEU A 60 -12.78 12.88 2.92
CA LEU A 60 -11.37 12.79 3.25
C LEU A 60 -11.13 11.99 4.53
N ALA A 61 -11.94 12.22 5.58
CA ALA A 61 -11.86 11.46 6.82
C ALA A 61 -12.18 9.97 6.58
N VAL A 62 -13.23 9.66 5.81
CA VAL A 62 -13.61 8.28 5.45
C VAL A 62 -12.49 7.61 4.65
N ALA A 63 -11.91 8.29 3.65
CA ALA A 63 -10.83 7.74 2.85
C ALA A 63 -9.56 7.48 3.68
N LEU A 64 -9.21 8.37 4.61
CA LEU A 64 -8.08 8.16 5.52
C LEU A 64 -8.33 6.99 6.47
N LEU A 65 -9.53 6.89 7.05
CA LEU A 65 -9.92 5.77 7.91
C LEU A 65 -9.87 4.45 7.14
N ALA A 66 -10.39 4.41 5.91
CA ALA A 66 -10.31 3.23 5.05
C ALA A 66 -8.85 2.83 4.78
N ARG A 67 -7.94 3.81 4.60
CA ARG A 67 -6.50 3.55 4.42
C ARG A 67 -5.88 2.91 5.66
N VAL A 68 -6.17 3.46 6.85
CA VAL A 68 -5.68 2.91 8.13
C VAL A 68 -6.25 1.52 8.36
N ALA A 69 -7.55 1.32 8.12
CA ALA A 69 -8.20 0.03 8.25
C ALA A 69 -7.59 -1.02 7.29
N GLY A 70 -7.36 -0.66 6.03
CA GLY A 70 -6.70 -1.54 5.06
C GLY A 70 -5.29 -1.94 5.48
N PHE A 71 -4.53 -1.01 6.07
CA PHE A 71 -3.20 -1.27 6.61
C PHE A 71 -3.21 -2.20 7.84
N ILE A 72 -4.16 -2.01 8.76
CA ILE A 72 -4.37 -2.89 9.92
C ILE A 72 -4.78 -4.28 9.44
N ALA A 73 -5.68 -4.35 8.47
CA ALA A 73 -6.13 -5.60 7.87
C ALA A 73 -4.98 -6.35 7.18
N GLU A 74 -4.15 -5.67 6.40
CA GLU A 74 -2.95 -6.25 5.77
C GLU A 74 -1.99 -6.84 6.82
N SER A 75 -1.68 -6.06 7.86
CA SER A 75 -0.78 -6.49 8.94
C SER A 75 -1.38 -7.68 9.72
N GLY A 76 -2.67 -7.62 10.03
CA GLY A 76 -3.41 -8.66 10.72
C GLY A 76 -3.48 -9.96 9.90
N PHE A 77 -3.73 -9.84 8.59
CA PHE A 77 -3.73 -10.97 7.67
C PHE A 77 -2.41 -11.74 7.71
N TYR A 78 -1.27 -11.06 7.57
CA TYR A 78 0.04 -11.74 7.62
C TYR A 78 0.30 -12.40 8.98
N VAL A 79 0.00 -11.70 10.09
CA VAL A 79 0.20 -12.25 11.43
C VAL A 79 -0.66 -13.49 11.66
N LEU A 80 -1.95 -13.43 11.32
CA LEU A 80 -2.87 -14.56 11.48
C LEU A 80 -2.49 -15.73 10.59
N TRP A 81 -2.09 -15.48 9.35
CA TRP A 81 -1.65 -16.49 8.41
C TRP A 81 -0.44 -17.28 8.94
N TRP A 82 0.57 -16.58 9.45
CA TRP A 82 1.75 -17.25 10.02
C TRP A 82 1.45 -17.90 11.37
N ARG A 83 0.58 -17.30 12.18
CA ARG A 83 0.10 -17.88 13.44
C ARG A 83 -0.63 -19.20 13.22
N ALA A 84 -1.48 -19.28 12.20
CA ALA A 84 -2.16 -20.51 11.82
C ALA A 84 -1.18 -21.63 11.41
N ARG A 85 0.07 -21.28 11.06
CA ARG A 85 1.16 -22.21 10.72
C ARG A 85 2.20 -22.36 11.83
N GLY A 86 1.81 -22.05 13.07
CA GLY A 86 2.65 -22.22 14.26
C GLY A 86 3.82 -21.22 14.36
N SER A 87 3.81 -20.13 13.59
CA SER A 87 4.86 -19.11 13.62
C SER A 87 4.31 -17.80 14.19
N HIS A 88 5.13 -17.03 14.90
CA HIS A 88 4.69 -15.79 15.52
C HIS A 88 5.46 -14.59 14.95
N ILE A 89 4.72 -13.59 14.46
CA ILE A 89 5.28 -12.30 14.03
C ILE A 89 4.74 -11.21 14.98
N PRO A 90 5.60 -10.34 15.55
CA PRO A 90 5.15 -9.24 16.39
C PRO A 90 4.31 -8.23 15.59
N PHE A 91 3.01 -8.20 15.84
CA PHE A 91 2.02 -7.40 15.08
C PHE A 91 2.42 -5.94 14.96
N TRP A 92 2.73 -5.26 16.07
CA TRP A 92 3.04 -3.83 16.05
C TRP A 92 4.31 -3.50 15.26
N ARG A 93 5.33 -4.37 15.31
CA ARG A 93 6.56 -4.16 14.57
C ARG A 93 6.36 -4.40 13.07
N LEU A 94 5.65 -5.45 12.69
CA LEU A 94 5.30 -5.69 11.29
C LEU A 94 4.46 -4.54 10.73
N SER A 95 3.47 -4.07 11.50
CA SER A 95 2.66 -2.92 11.16
C SER A 95 3.57 -1.71 10.90
N SER A 96 4.43 -1.33 11.84
CA SER A 96 5.34 -0.20 11.66
C SER A 96 6.22 -0.33 10.40
N TRP A 97 6.69 -1.54 10.07
CA TRP A 97 7.40 -1.80 8.81
C TRP A 97 6.53 -1.51 7.59
N ILE A 98 5.32 -2.09 7.51
CA ILE A 98 4.41 -1.89 6.37
C ILE A 98 4.03 -0.40 6.23
N ALA A 99 3.85 0.32 7.35
CA ALA A 99 3.51 1.74 7.34
C ALA A 99 4.70 2.55 6.84
N ALA A 100 5.91 2.25 7.30
CA ALA A 100 7.12 2.91 6.82
C ALA A 100 7.34 2.68 5.33
N LEU A 101 7.06 1.47 4.83
CA LEU A 101 7.14 1.13 3.41
C LEU A 101 6.09 1.84 2.55
N SER A 102 5.05 2.42 3.14
CA SER A 102 4.09 3.25 2.42
C SER A 102 4.70 4.53 1.84
N ALA A 103 5.93 4.89 2.25
CA ALA A 103 6.73 5.91 1.59
C ALA A 103 6.94 5.62 0.10
N ALA A 104 7.07 4.34 -0.29
CA ALA A 104 7.20 3.96 -1.69
C ALA A 104 5.95 4.30 -2.50
N ASP A 105 4.75 4.11 -1.94
CA ASP A 105 3.51 4.50 -2.61
C ASP A 105 3.37 6.02 -2.70
N LEU A 106 3.72 6.72 -1.62
CA LEU A 106 3.71 8.20 -1.61
C LEU A 106 4.67 8.78 -2.66
N LEU A 107 5.83 8.15 -2.84
CA LEU A 107 6.79 8.51 -3.87
C LEU A 107 6.21 8.24 -5.26
N ALA A 108 5.62 7.06 -5.50
CA ALA A 108 4.98 6.72 -6.77
C ALA A 108 3.88 7.73 -7.14
N MET A 109 3.02 8.09 -6.18
CA MET A 109 1.97 9.10 -6.39
C MET A 109 2.54 10.50 -6.64
N SER A 110 3.64 10.86 -5.99
CA SER A 110 4.31 12.15 -6.19
C SER A 110 4.99 12.23 -7.56
N LEU A 111 5.60 11.13 -8.02
CA LEU A 111 6.13 11.01 -9.38
C LEU A 111 5.01 11.10 -10.42
N GLY A 112 3.82 10.56 -10.13
CA GLY A 112 2.67 10.71 -11.03
C GLY A 112 2.20 12.15 -11.16
N ARG A 113 2.09 12.88 -10.05
CA ARG A 113 1.79 14.32 -10.09
C ARG A 113 2.87 15.13 -10.83
N LEU A 114 4.14 14.72 -10.72
CA LEU A 114 5.23 15.35 -11.46
C LEU A 114 5.09 15.13 -12.97
N ALA A 115 4.79 13.90 -13.39
CA ALA A 115 4.51 13.54 -14.77
C ALA A 115 3.32 14.32 -15.36
N GLU A 116 2.23 14.44 -14.62
CA GLU A 116 1.04 15.21 -15.03
C GLU A 116 1.36 16.70 -15.25
N ARG A 117 2.24 17.29 -14.44
CA ARG A 117 2.60 18.71 -14.55
C ARG A 117 3.50 19.06 -15.72
N HIS A 118 4.43 18.17 -16.10
CA HIS A 118 5.46 18.47 -17.11
C HIS A 118 5.15 17.89 -18.49
N GLY A 119 4.21 16.94 -18.61
CA GLY A 119 3.79 16.37 -19.89
C GLY A 119 4.93 15.75 -20.71
N GLY A 120 4.72 15.63 -22.02
CA GLY A 120 5.72 15.12 -22.96
C GLY A 120 6.11 13.65 -22.72
N ALA A 121 7.41 13.35 -22.80
CA ALA A 121 7.93 11.99 -22.63
C ALA A 121 8.09 11.56 -21.16
N LEU A 122 7.90 12.46 -20.20
CA LEU A 122 8.14 12.18 -18.77
C LEU A 122 7.26 11.03 -18.22
N PRO A 123 5.96 10.91 -18.55
CA PRO A 123 5.15 9.77 -18.13
C PRO A 123 5.69 8.41 -18.62
N LEU A 124 6.25 8.36 -19.84
CA LEU A 124 6.87 7.16 -20.40
C LEU A 124 8.10 6.72 -19.60
N VAL A 125 8.93 7.69 -19.22
CA VAL A 125 10.16 7.44 -18.44
C VAL A 125 9.83 7.01 -17.01
N LEU A 126 8.79 7.58 -16.40
CA LEU A 126 8.43 7.31 -15.01
C LEU A 126 7.52 6.08 -14.83
N ALA A 127 6.80 5.64 -15.87
CA ALA A 127 5.88 4.51 -15.77
C ALA A 127 6.50 3.21 -15.23
N PRO A 128 7.71 2.78 -15.65
CA PRO A 128 8.35 1.59 -15.06
C PRO A 128 8.58 1.70 -13.55
N LEU A 129 8.81 2.91 -13.05
CA LEU A 129 9.11 3.17 -11.64
C LEU A 129 7.83 3.32 -10.79
N ALA A 130 6.94 4.20 -11.23
CA ALA A 130 5.80 4.68 -10.45
C ALA A 130 4.47 3.98 -10.77
N GLY A 131 4.39 3.28 -11.90
CA GLY A 131 3.21 2.53 -12.29
C GLY A 131 2.76 2.80 -13.72
N ALA A 132 2.15 1.79 -14.33
CA ALA A 132 1.54 1.88 -15.65
C ALA A 132 0.45 2.97 -15.76
N SER A 133 -0.18 3.39 -14.65
CA SER A 133 -1.25 4.39 -14.64
C SER A 133 -0.84 5.72 -15.27
N LEU A 134 0.46 6.03 -15.30
CA LEU A 134 1.00 7.20 -16.00
C LEU A 134 0.81 7.17 -17.51
N LEU A 135 0.60 5.98 -18.07
CA LEU A 135 0.37 5.75 -19.50
C LEU A 135 -1.13 5.71 -19.84
N ARG A 136 -2.02 5.96 -18.88
CA ARG A 136 -3.47 5.86 -19.09
C ARG A 136 -3.97 6.74 -20.24
N SER A 137 -3.43 7.94 -20.39
CA SER A 137 -3.79 8.85 -21.49
C SER A 137 -3.24 8.41 -22.85
N GLN A 138 -2.23 7.54 -22.87
CA GLN A 138 -1.54 7.08 -24.08
C GLN A 138 -2.08 5.75 -24.61
N VAL A 139 -2.80 5.00 -23.78
CA VAL A 139 -3.46 3.73 -24.16
C VAL A 139 -4.97 3.85 -23.97
N PRO A 140 -5.65 4.67 -24.81
CA PRO A 140 -7.10 4.75 -24.79
C PRO A 140 -7.72 3.41 -25.20
N GLY A 141 -8.70 2.93 -24.44
CA GLY A 141 -9.41 1.68 -24.71
C GLY A 141 -9.17 0.54 -23.72
N LEU A 142 -8.17 0.68 -22.83
CA LEU A 142 -8.00 -0.25 -21.70
C LEU A 142 -9.06 0.04 -20.62
N ASP A 143 -9.66 -1.01 -20.07
CA ASP A 143 -10.77 -0.89 -19.14
C ASP A 143 -10.39 -0.11 -17.85
N ALA A 144 -11.32 0.70 -17.34
CA ALA A 144 -11.07 1.55 -16.18
C ALA A 144 -10.82 0.73 -14.90
N GLY A 145 -11.45 -0.44 -14.76
CA GLY A 145 -11.22 -1.35 -13.66
C GLY A 145 -9.81 -1.92 -13.67
N LEU A 146 -9.29 -2.30 -14.85
CA LEU A 146 -7.89 -2.72 -15.01
C LEU A 146 -6.90 -1.61 -14.61
N TRP A 147 -7.18 -0.36 -14.99
CA TRP A 147 -6.34 0.77 -14.57
C TRP A 147 -6.36 0.98 -13.06
N VAL A 148 -7.50 0.80 -12.40
CA VAL A 148 -7.58 0.92 -10.93
C VAL A 148 -6.87 -0.25 -10.24
N GLY A 149 -7.08 -1.48 -10.71
CA GLY A 149 -6.45 -2.67 -10.14
C GLY A 149 -4.94 -2.67 -10.30
N PHE A 150 -4.46 -2.51 -11.53
CA PHE A 150 -3.06 -2.76 -11.91
C PHE A 150 -2.29 -1.50 -12.32
N GLY A 151 -2.90 -0.32 -12.37
CA GLY A 151 -2.21 0.90 -12.77
C GLY A 151 -1.02 1.27 -11.88
N SER A 152 -1.02 0.88 -10.61
CA SER A 152 0.15 1.11 -9.72
C SER A 152 1.27 0.06 -9.87
N LEU A 153 1.19 -0.85 -10.86
CA LEU A 153 2.22 -1.85 -11.09
C LEU A 153 3.47 -1.18 -11.66
N GLY A 154 4.52 -1.10 -10.84
CA GLY A 154 5.83 -0.55 -11.16
C GLY A 154 6.87 -1.00 -10.13
N LEU A 155 8.13 -0.57 -10.31
CA LEU A 155 9.24 -0.97 -9.44
C LEU A 155 9.02 -0.60 -7.96
N LEU A 156 8.37 0.54 -7.67
CA LEU A 156 8.08 0.93 -6.28
C LEU A 156 7.08 -0.02 -5.60
N ALA A 157 6.06 -0.48 -6.33
CA ALA A 157 5.13 -1.48 -5.82
C ALA A 157 5.82 -2.84 -5.60
N ALA A 158 6.67 -3.26 -6.55
CA ALA A 158 7.46 -4.48 -6.42
C ALA A 158 8.43 -4.39 -5.22
N ALA A 159 9.07 -3.24 -5.02
CA ALA A 159 9.93 -2.97 -3.88
C ALA A 159 9.15 -3.04 -2.55
N ARG A 160 7.96 -2.45 -2.46
CA ARG A 160 7.09 -2.58 -1.28
C ARG A 160 6.78 -4.05 -0.97
N VAL A 161 6.36 -4.82 -1.98
CA VAL A 161 6.08 -6.27 -1.83
C VAL A 161 7.33 -7.02 -1.34
N ALA A 162 8.48 -6.80 -1.97
CA ALA A 162 9.73 -7.48 -1.63
C ALA A 162 10.23 -7.11 -0.21
N LEU A 163 10.13 -5.84 0.18
CA LEU A 163 10.55 -5.37 1.50
C LEU A 163 9.60 -5.85 2.61
N THR A 164 8.29 -5.89 2.36
CA THR A 164 7.31 -6.50 3.28
C THR A 164 7.57 -8.00 3.44
N ALA A 165 7.86 -8.71 2.35
CA ALA A 165 8.25 -10.12 2.39
C ALA A 165 9.57 -10.33 3.16
N ARG A 166 10.56 -9.46 2.97
CA ARG A 166 11.82 -9.48 3.73
C ARG A 166 11.60 -9.25 5.22
N ALA A 167 10.75 -8.28 5.60
CA ALA A 167 10.42 -8.02 6.99
C ALA A 167 9.78 -9.27 7.64
N GLN A 168 8.86 -9.94 6.94
CA GLN A 168 8.31 -11.23 7.38
C GLN A 168 9.38 -12.32 7.47
N ALA A 169 10.25 -12.45 6.47
CA ALA A 169 11.33 -13.44 6.46
C ALA A 169 12.28 -13.29 7.65
N VAL A 170 12.66 -12.04 7.97
CA VAL A 170 13.47 -11.70 9.15
C VAL A 170 12.72 -12.01 10.44
N ALA A 171 11.44 -11.67 10.53
CA ALA A 171 10.63 -11.95 11.71
C ALA A 171 10.45 -13.45 12.00
N LEU A 172 10.45 -14.26 10.94
CA LEU A 172 10.23 -15.70 10.99
C LEU A 172 11.52 -16.52 11.05
N ASP A 173 12.68 -15.87 10.83
CA ASP A 173 13.97 -16.54 10.60
C ASP A 173 13.89 -17.60 9.49
N ARG A 174 13.33 -17.21 8.33
CA ARG A 174 13.07 -18.11 7.19
C ARG A 174 13.56 -17.53 5.87
N ARG A 175 13.67 -18.40 4.85
CA ARG A 175 13.91 -18.00 3.46
C ARG A 175 12.77 -17.11 2.95
N ILE A 176 13.12 -16.12 2.13
CA ILE A 176 12.18 -15.11 1.61
C ILE A 176 11.10 -15.68 0.68
N ALA A 177 11.31 -16.86 0.09
CA ALA A 177 10.41 -17.43 -0.92
C ALA A 177 8.94 -17.54 -0.45
N ALA A 178 8.70 -18.09 0.75
CA ALA A 178 7.33 -18.25 1.25
C ALA A 178 6.67 -16.92 1.65
N PRO A 179 7.34 -16.01 2.39
CA PRO A 179 6.84 -14.65 2.59
C PRO A 179 6.59 -13.87 1.30
N LEU A 180 7.45 -14.03 0.30
CA LEU A 180 7.32 -13.35 -0.99
C LEU A 180 6.10 -13.87 -1.74
N ALA A 181 5.92 -15.19 -1.83
CA ALA A 181 4.76 -15.80 -2.46
C ALA A 181 3.46 -15.36 -1.78
N LEU A 182 3.43 -15.30 -0.44
CA LEU A 182 2.28 -14.81 0.32
C LEU A 182 1.98 -13.33 0.02
N THR A 183 3.00 -12.47 0.10
CA THR A 183 2.85 -11.02 -0.07
C THR A 183 2.45 -10.68 -1.51
N ALA A 184 3.09 -11.33 -2.49
CA ALA A 184 2.74 -11.17 -3.90
C ALA A 184 1.34 -11.71 -4.20
N GLY A 185 0.98 -12.87 -3.66
CA GLY A 185 -0.36 -13.45 -3.80
C GLY A 185 -1.45 -12.56 -3.19
N ALA A 186 -1.24 -12.05 -1.97
CA ALA A 186 -2.16 -11.12 -1.32
C ALA A 186 -2.27 -9.80 -2.10
N TRP A 187 -1.14 -9.27 -2.59
CA TRP A 187 -1.13 -8.07 -3.42
C TRP A 187 -1.94 -8.29 -4.71
N LEU A 188 -1.69 -9.38 -5.45
CA LEU A 188 -2.43 -9.71 -6.67
C LEU A 188 -3.92 -9.88 -6.39
N ALA A 189 -4.29 -10.63 -5.34
CA ALA A 189 -5.68 -10.82 -4.95
C ALA A 189 -6.37 -9.47 -4.65
N SER A 190 -5.69 -8.55 -3.98
CA SER A 190 -6.23 -7.21 -3.73
C SER A 190 -6.43 -6.41 -5.03
N ARG A 191 -5.57 -6.60 -6.04
CA ARG A 191 -5.68 -5.90 -7.33
C ARG A 191 -6.83 -6.43 -8.17
N VAL A 192 -7.03 -7.75 -8.18
CA VAL A 192 -8.19 -8.39 -8.79
C VAL A 192 -9.48 -7.96 -8.10
N ALA A 193 -9.50 -7.94 -6.76
CA ALA A 193 -10.67 -7.48 -6.02
C ALA A 193 -11.02 -6.01 -6.33
N LEU A 194 -10.02 -5.13 -6.39
CA LEU A 194 -10.22 -3.73 -6.77
C LEU A 194 -10.75 -3.58 -8.19
N TRP A 195 -10.20 -4.34 -9.13
CA TRP A 195 -10.70 -4.39 -10.51
C TRP A 195 -12.18 -4.78 -10.53
N TRP A 196 -12.55 -5.90 -9.89
CA TRP A 196 -13.94 -6.37 -9.86
C TRP A 196 -14.89 -5.41 -9.16
N ILE A 197 -14.46 -4.76 -8.06
CA ILE A 197 -15.28 -3.76 -7.36
C ILE A 197 -15.60 -2.58 -8.30
N VAL A 198 -14.63 -2.14 -9.09
CA VAL A 198 -14.84 -1.04 -10.05
C VAL A 198 -15.77 -1.47 -11.19
N ASP A 199 -15.60 -2.68 -11.70
CA ASP A 199 -16.48 -3.21 -12.76
C ASP A 199 -17.93 -3.34 -12.28
N LEU A 200 -18.12 -3.92 -11.09
CA LEU A 200 -19.43 -4.02 -10.45
C LEU A 200 -20.05 -2.65 -10.18
N ALA A 201 -19.25 -1.68 -9.72
CA ALA A 201 -19.72 -0.31 -9.51
C ALA A 201 -20.12 0.40 -10.82
N ARG A 202 -19.61 -0.06 -11.96
CA ARG A 202 -19.99 0.40 -13.31
C ARG A 202 -21.13 -0.41 -13.92
N GLY A 203 -21.68 -1.40 -13.20
CA GLY A 203 -22.75 -2.28 -13.68
C GLY A 203 -22.27 -3.37 -14.64
N MET A 204 -20.96 -3.66 -14.68
CA MET A 204 -20.38 -4.71 -15.52
C MET A 204 -20.19 -6.00 -14.70
N SER A 205 -20.33 -7.15 -15.37
CA SER A 205 -19.98 -8.45 -14.79
C SER A 205 -18.46 -8.61 -14.79
N PRO A 206 -17.82 -8.93 -13.64
CA PRO A 206 -16.38 -9.17 -13.57
C PRO A 206 -15.92 -10.48 -14.23
N LEU A 207 -16.87 -11.31 -14.72
CA LEU A 207 -16.62 -12.61 -15.34
C LEU A 207 -16.92 -12.66 -16.84
N GLY A 208 -17.37 -11.54 -17.43
CA GLY A 208 -17.87 -11.46 -18.81
C GLY A 208 -19.29 -10.93 -18.88
#